data_AF-A0A851NZY3-F1
#
_entry.id   AF-A0A851NZY3-F1
#
_cell.length_a   1.000
_cell.length_b   1.000
_cell.length_c   1.000
_cell.angle_alpha   90.00
_cell.angle_beta   90.00
_cell.angle_gamma   90.00
#
_symmetry.space_group_name_H-M   'P 1'
#
loop_
_entity.id
_entity.type
_entity.pdbx_description
1 polymer ?
#
loop_
_entity_poly.entity_id
_entity_poly.type
_entity_poly.pdbx_seq_one_letter_code
_entity_poly.pdbx_strand_id
1 'polypeptide(L)'
;MEEHWVPEEGTGPALVQRLQLEGLAEPLRWLQNCLRRTARDREQDGLSFPVPLVPLSEENEDAMEDQRFCALLRKLGLRPPASEQESFWRIPATLNPQQLRRVAASIAPKEPPQRPGSSPPGLPAAPRPPQDLAPGAPLSHSLCSAVEPLPPTLGSDSESEEPLAIPVPSGSKRRRQLDSEDED
;
A
#
# COMPACT_ATOMS: atom_id res chain seq x y z
N MET A 1 -17.09 17.69 -8.44
CA MET A 1 -16.04 18.32 -9.26
C MET A 1 -14.92 17.31 -9.35
N GLU A 2 -14.79 16.64 -10.48
CA GLU A 2 -13.73 15.66 -10.71
C GLU A 2 -12.49 16.45 -11.17
N GLU A 3 -11.58 16.74 -10.24
CA GLU A 3 -10.29 17.35 -10.57
C GLU A 3 -9.50 16.35 -11.43
N HIS A 4 -9.59 16.50 -12.74
CA HIS A 4 -8.81 15.75 -13.72
C HIS A 4 -7.35 16.19 -13.60
N TRP A 5 -6.57 15.45 -12.81
CA TRP A 5 -5.13 15.61 -12.74
C TRP A 5 -4.50 15.25 -14.09
N VAL A 6 -3.86 16.23 -14.75
CA VAL A 6 -3.03 16.04 -15.94
C VAL A 6 -1.56 16.09 -15.51
N PRO A 7 -0.74 15.07 -15.80
CA PRO A 7 0.67 15.10 -15.44
C PRO A 7 1.40 16.22 -16.21
N GLU A 8 1.99 17.17 -15.47
CA GLU A 8 2.80 18.26 -16.01
C GLU A 8 4.10 17.71 -16.64
N GLU A 9 4.08 17.58 -17.97
CA GLU A 9 5.15 17.02 -18.79
C GLU A 9 6.26 18.07 -19.03
N GLY A 10 7.18 18.24 -18.08
CA GLY A 10 8.35 19.09 -18.31
C GLY A 10 9.26 19.35 -17.11
N THR A 11 8.72 19.40 -15.89
CA THR A 11 9.52 19.72 -14.68
C THR A 11 9.80 18.49 -13.79
N GLY A 12 9.22 17.33 -14.11
CA GLY A 12 9.40 16.09 -13.35
C GLY A 12 10.81 15.50 -13.43
N PRO A 13 11.39 15.27 -14.64
CA PRO A 13 12.65 14.55 -14.77
C PRO A 13 13.87 15.27 -14.15
N ALA A 14 13.94 16.59 -14.29
CA ALA A 14 15.02 17.39 -13.71
C ALA A 14 14.97 17.42 -12.17
N LEU A 15 13.76 17.44 -11.60
CA LEU A 15 13.57 17.36 -10.15
C LEU A 15 13.99 15.98 -9.62
N VAL A 16 13.55 14.91 -10.29
CA VAL A 16 13.95 13.53 -9.94
C VAL A 16 15.47 13.40 -9.94
N GLN A 17 16.14 13.87 -10.99
CA GLN A 17 17.59 13.75 -11.10
C GLN A 17 18.32 14.52 -9.98
N ARG A 18 17.83 15.71 -9.62
CA ARG A 18 18.37 16.49 -8.51
C ARG A 18 18.22 15.76 -7.18
N LEU A 19 17.03 15.24 -6.88
CA LEU A 19 16.76 14.49 -5.66
C LEU A 19 17.66 13.25 -5.55
N GLN A 20 17.91 12.55 -6.67
CA GLN A 20 18.85 11.42 -6.69
C GLN A 20 20.28 11.83 -6.31
N LEU A 21 20.77 12.97 -6.83
CA LEU A 21 22.11 13.49 -6.51
C LEU A 21 22.22 13.99 -5.06
N GLU A 22 21.11 14.39 -4.46
CA GLU A 22 21.03 14.89 -3.08
C GLU A 22 20.83 13.76 -2.05
N GLY A 23 20.92 12.49 -2.47
CA GLY A 23 20.86 11.33 -1.58
C GLY A 23 19.47 10.71 -1.41
N LEU A 24 18.42 11.24 -2.07
CA LEU A 24 17.06 10.72 -1.99
C LEU A 24 16.79 9.56 -2.97
N ALA A 25 17.83 8.85 -3.41
CA ALA A 25 17.70 7.73 -4.34
C ALA A 25 16.93 6.54 -3.72
N GLU A 26 17.16 6.25 -2.44
CA GLU A 26 16.43 5.18 -1.72
C GLU A 26 14.93 5.54 -1.54
N PRO A 27 14.57 6.74 -1.02
CA PRO A 27 13.17 7.18 -0.98
C PRO A 27 12.47 7.19 -2.35
N LEU A 28 13.16 7.58 -3.42
CA LEU A 28 12.60 7.52 -4.78
C LEU A 28 12.35 6.08 -5.23
N ARG A 29 13.24 5.13 -4.89
CA ARG A 29 13.03 3.70 -5.15
C ARG A 29 11.88 3.14 -4.34
N TRP A 30 11.75 3.52 -3.06
CA TRP A 30 10.60 3.17 -2.23
C TRP A 30 9.29 3.63 -2.87
N LEU A 31 9.20 4.91 -3.24
CA LEU A 31 8.03 5.48 -3.89
C LEU A 31 7.70 4.76 -5.20
N GLN A 32 8.71 4.45 -6.02
CA GLN A 32 8.55 3.66 -7.25
C GLN A 32 7.91 2.30 -6.96
N ASN A 33 8.40 1.61 -5.92
CA ASN A 33 7.87 0.30 -5.54
C ASN A 33 6.44 0.39 -5.01
N CYS A 34 6.11 1.42 -4.23
CA CYS A 34 4.73 1.68 -3.80
C CYS A 34 3.79 1.82 -5.00
N LEU A 35 4.14 2.67 -5.98
CA LEU A 35 3.33 2.89 -7.18
C LEU A 35 3.15 1.61 -8.01
N ARG A 36 4.24 0.82 -8.19
CA ARG A 36 4.19 -0.45 -8.93
C ARG A 36 3.33 -1.50 -8.23
N ARG A 37 3.44 -1.62 -6.91
CA ARG A 37 2.62 -2.53 -6.10
C ARG A 37 1.15 -2.14 -6.19
N THR A 38 0.81 -0.88 -5.95
CA THR A 38 -0.57 -0.40 -6.08
C THR A 38 -1.15 -0.62 -7.47
N ALA A 39 -0.35 -0.46 -8.54
CA ALA A 39 -0.81 -0.78 -9.89
C ALA A 39 -1.17 -2.26 -10.05
N ARG A 40 -0.32 -3.16 -9.57
CA ARG A 40 -0.56 -4.62 -9.62
C ARG A 40 -1.78 -5.01 -8.79
N ASP A 41 -1.88 -4.48 -7.56
CA ASP A 41 -2.97 -4.82 -6.64
C ASP A 41 -4.32 -4.37 -7.23
N ARG A 42 -4.39 -3.18 -7.85
CA ARG A 42 -5.60 -2.69 -8.54
C ARG A 42 -6.02 -3.55 -9.74
N GLU A 43 -5.07 -4.14 -10.45
CA GLU A 43 -5.37 -5.06 -11.56
C GLU A 43 -5.84 -6.43 -11.10
N GLN A 44 -5.29 -6.92 -9.99
CA GLN A 44 -5.64 -8.21 -9.42
C GLN A 44 -7.02 -8.17 -8.75
N ASP A 45 -7.31 -7.12 -7.99
CA ASP A 45 -8.51 -7.05 -7.15
C ASP A 45 -9.68 -6.36 -7.88
N GLY A 46 -9.41 -5.62 -8.96
CA GLY A 46 -10.42 -4.85 -9.71
C GLY A 46 -11.00 -3.65 -8.95
N LEU A 47 -10.52 -3.38 -7.73
CA LEU A 47 -10.96 -2.30 -6.86
C LEU A 47 -9.89 -1.21 -6.74
N SER A 48 -10.30 0.05 -6.83
CA SER A 48 -9.40 1.21 -6.71
C SER A 48 -9.77 2.04 -5.49
N PHE A 49 -9.10 1.78 -4.36
CA PHE A 49 -9.19 2.61 -3.16
C PHE A 49 -7.97 3.53 -3.01
N PRO A 50 -8.08 4.65 -2.28
CA PRO A 50 -6.93 5.48 -1.93
C PRO A 50 -5.96 4.70 -1.03
N VAL A 51 -4.69 4.61 -1.43
CA VAL A 51 -3.67 3.84 -0.68
C VAL A 51 -2.76 4.79 0.10
N PRO A 52 -2.58 4.64 1.42
CA PRO A 52 -1.66 5.46 2.19
C PRO A 52 -0.20 5.12 1.88
N LEU A 53 0.65 6.15 1.79
CA LEU A 53 2.10 6.02 1.79
C LEU A 53 2.59 6.07 3.23
N VAL A 54 3.00 4.91 3.74
CA VAL A 54 3.53 4.77 5.09
C VAL A 54 5.04 4.61 4.99
N PRO A 55 5.84 5.62 5.40
CA PRO A 55 7.29 5.46 5.51
C PRO A 55 7.60 4.49 6.66
N LEU A 56 8.34 3.43 6.37
CA LEU A 56 8.70 2.38 7.34
C LEU A 56 10.19 2.38 7.71
N SER A 57 10.93 3.37 7.21
CA SER A 57 12.33 3.60 7.56
C SER A 57 12.54 5.09 7.78
N GLU A 58 13.57 5.42 8.56
CA GLU A 58 13.95 6.80 8.89
C GLU A 58 14.20 7.62 7.63
N GLU A 59 14.93 7.06 6.65
CA GLU A 59 15.25 7.76 5.40
C GLU A 59 13.99 8.11 4.58
N ASN A 60 12.95 7.28 4.66
CA ASN A 60 11.68 7.56 3.99
C ASN A 60 10.86 8.59 4.77
N GLU A 61 10.95 8.62 6.10
CA GLU A 61 10.31 9.63 6.95
C GLU A 61 10.95 11.00 6.71
N ASP A 62 12.28 11.09 6.77
CA ASP A 62 13.05 12.30 6.47
C ASP A 62 12.70 12.84 5.07
N ALA A 63 12.60 11.94 4.08
CA ALA A 63 12.20 12.33 2.72
C ALA A 63 10.78 12.92 2.66
N MET A 64 9.88 12.48 3.54
CA MET A 64 8.51 13.00 3.61
C MET A 64 8.44 14.36 4.32
N GLU A 65 9.50 14.78 5.01
CA GLU A 65 9.67 16.14 5.54
C GLU A 65 10.37 17.09 4.51
N ASP A 66 11.09 16.53 3.54
CA ASP A 66 11.73 17.31 2.47
C ASP A 66 10.68 17.96 1.52
N GLN A 67 10.71 19.29 1.44
CA GLN A 67 9.76 20.06 0.64
C GLN A 67 9.84 19.76 -0.86
N ARG A 68 11.02 19.40 -1.38
CA ARG A 68 11.24 19.11 -2.81
C ARG A 68 10.71 17.73 -3.14
N PHE A 69 10.89 16.75 -2.25
CA PHE A 69 10.28 15.43 -2.35
C PHE A 69 8.76 15.54 -2.28
N CYS A 70 8.21 16.29 -1.31
CA CYS A 70 6.78 16.58 -1.22
C CYS A 70 6.24 17.29 -2.49
N ALA A 71 7.00 18.22 -3.06
CA ALA A 71 6.65 18.86 -4.32
C ALA A 71 6.65 17.88 -5.50
N LEU A 72 7.56 16.90 -5.51
CA LEU A 72 7.53 15.79 -6.46
C LEU A 72 6.25 14.96 -6.28
N LEU A 73 5.88 14.57 -5.05
CA LEU A 73 4.66 13.80 -4.78
C LEU A 73 3.41 14.48 -5.38
N ARG A 74 3.27 15.80 -5.19
CA ARG A 74 2.17 16.57 -5.81
C ARG A 74 2.21 16.52 -7.33
N LYS A 75 3.39 16.68 -7.94
CA LYS A 75 3.60 16.57 -9.39
C LYS A 75 3.35 15.16 -9.95
N LEU A 76 3.39 14.14 -9.11
CA LEU A 76 3.03 12.77 -9.50
C LEU A 76 1.53 12.48 -9.31
N GLY A 77 0.76 13.46 -8.81
CA GLY A 77 -0.66 13.33 -8.54
C GLY A 77 -0.99 12.67 -7.20
N LEU A 78 -0.03 12.60 -6.27
CA LEU A 78 -0.30 12.14 -4.92
C LEU A 78 -0.86 13.26 -4.06
N ARG A 79 -1.72 12.86 -3.12
CA ARG A 79 -2.45 13.80 -2.26
C ARG A 79 -1.73 13.94 -0.91
N PRO A 80 -1.49 15.17 -0.43
CA PRO A 80 -1.05 15.37 0.94
C PRO A 80 -2.15 14.95 1.93
N PRO A 81 -1.81 14.74 3.21
CA PRO A 81 -2.82 14.63 4.26
C PRO A 81 -3.76 15.84 4.28
N ALA A 82 -5.06 15.61 4.51
CA ALA A 82 -6.11 16.64 4.37
C ALA A 82 -6.05 17.73 5.46
N SER A 83 -5.68 17.31 6.67
CA SER A 83 -5.71 18.07 7.91
C SER A 83 -5.03 17.23 9.00
N GLU A 84 -5.06 17.68 10.25
CA GLU A 84 -4.55 16.95 11.42
C GLU A 84 -5.21 15.56 11.64
N GLN A 85 -6.30 15.26 10.94
CA GLN A 85 -6.94 13.93 11.01
C GLN A 85 -6.23 12.87 10.17
N GLU A 86 -5.42 13.26 9.18
CA GLU A 86 -4.65 12.33 8.35
C GLU A 86 -3.16 12.57 8.53
N SER A 87 -2.40 11.49 8.69
CA SER A 87 -0.94 11.57 8.84
C SER A 87 -0.18 11.24 7.57
N PHE A 88 -0.80 10.52 6.64
CA PHE A 88 -0.11 9.93 5.48
C PHE A 88 -0.55 10.56 4.16
N TRP A 89 0.40 10.70 3.25
CA TRP A 89 0.12 10.96 1.84
C TRP A 89 -0.65 9.79 1.23
N ARG A 90 -1.42 10.05 0.18
CA ARG A 90 -2.21 9.00 -0.49
C ARG A 90 -1.96 8.96 -1.98
N ILE A 91 -1.93 7.73 -2.51
CA ILE A 91 -2.12 7.44 -3.93
C ILE A 91 -3.63 7.45 -4.19
N PRO A 92 -4.17 8.42 -4.94
CA PRO A 92 -5.61 8.53 -5.18
C PRO A 92 -6.17 7.30 -5.91
N ALA A 93 -7.45 7.01 -5.67
CA ALA A 93 -8.20 5.98 -6.41
C ALA A 93 -8.31 6.29 -7.91
N THR A 94 -8.25 7.57 -8.29
CA THR A 94 -8.37 8.06 -9.66
C THR A 94 -7.18 7.70 -10.55
N LEU A 95 -6.00 7.38 -9.98
CA LEU A 95 -4.84 6.96 -10.76
C LEU A 95 -4.98 5.51 -11.22
N ASN A 96 -5.21 5.26 -12.50
CA ASN A 96 -5.32 3.90 -12.99
C ASN A 96 -3.96 3.15 -13.01
N PRO A 97 -3.95 1.82 -13.13
CA PRO A 97 -2.71 1.03 -13.14
C PRO A 97 -1.69 1.45 -14.20
N GLN A 98 -2.13 1.87 -15.39
CA GLN A 98 -1.25 2.33 -16.46
C GLN A 98 -0.58 3.68 -16.11
N GLN A 99 -1.33 4.62 -15.53
CA GLN A 99 -0.82 5.90 -15.04
C GLN A 99 0.20 5.68 -13.93
N LEU A 100 -0.11 4.82 -12.95
CA LEU A 100 0.81 4.48 -11.86
C LEU A 100 2.14 3.93 -12.37
N ARG A 101 2.11 3.04 -13.38
CA ARG A 101 3.34 2.52 -14.02
C ARG A 101 4.14 3.60 -14.74
N ARG A 102 3.46 4.47 -15.50
CA ARG A 102 4.12 5.58 -16.22
C ARG A 102 4.82 6.51 -15.24
N VAL A 103 4.12 6.88 -14.16
CA VAL A 103 4.67 7.72 -13.07
C VAL A 103 5.87 7.01 -12.42
N ALA A 104 5.74 5.73 -12.08
CA ALA A 104 6.83 4.94 -11.50
C ALA A 104 8.06 4.82 -12.43
N ALA A 105 7.86 4.78 -13.75
CA ALA A 105 8.94 4.77 -14.74
C ALA A 105 9.66 6.13 -14.83
N SER A 106 8.92 7.23 -14.67
CA SER A 106 9.49 8.59 -14.73
C SER A 106 10.44 8.93 -13.57
N ILE A 107 10.28 8.26 -12.43
CA ILE A 107 11.10 8.45 -11.24
C ILE A 107 12.15 7.35 -11.03
N ALA A 108 12.25 6.41 -11.99
CA ALA A 108 13.13 5.27 -11.87
C ALA A 108 14.59 5.73 -11.65
N PRO A 109 15.32 5.13 -10.69
CA PRO A 109 16.75 5.28 -10.63
C PRO A 109 17.33 4.91 -12.00
N LYS A 110 18.29 5.70 -12.48
CA LYS A 110 19.13 5.27 -13.59
C LYS A 110 20.06 4.20 -13.03
N GLU A 111 19.55 2.96 -12.91
CA GLU A 111 20.39 1.84 -12.53
C GLU A 111 21.55 1.78 -13.54
N PRO A 112 22.80 1.66 -13.08
CA PRO A 112 23.82 1.10 -13.95
C PRO A 112 23.31 -0.28 -14.39
N PRO A 113 23.54 -0.72 -15.64
CA PRO A 113 23.03 -1.99 -16.11
C PRO A 113 23.44 -3.10 -15.13
N GLN A 114 22.45 -3.64 -14.43
CA GLN A 114 22.59 -4.84 -13.64
C GLN A 114 23.18 -5.89 -14.58
N ARG A 115 24.40 -6.34 -14.32
CA ARG A 115 24.98 -7.44 -15.09
C ARG A 115 23.99 -8.62 -14.96
N PRO A 116 23.49 -9.20 -16.07
CA PRO A 116 22.58 -10.33 -16.00
C PRO A 116 23.35 -11.49 -15.37
N GLY A 117 23.11 -11.78 -14.09
CA GLY A 117 23.94 -12.76 -13.39
C GLY A 117 23.65 -13.03 -11.92
N SER A 118 22.76 -12.30 -11.24
CA SER A 118 22.33 -12.71 -9.89
C SER A 118 21.22 -13.79 -9.98
N SER A 119 21.56 -14.92 -10.59
CA SER A 119 20.93 -16.17 -10.19
C SER A 119 21.34 -16.46 -8.74
N PRO A 120 20.43 -16.92 -7.87
CA PRO A 120 20.83 -17.38 -6.55
C PRO A 120 21.87 -18.50 -6.71
N PRO A 121 22.89 -18.60 -5.84
CA PRO A 121 23.83 -19.71 -5.89
C PRO A 121 23.03 -21.00 -5.76
N GLY A 122 23.03 -21.78 -6.84
CA GLY A 122 22.44 -23.10 -6.87
C GLY A 122 22.99 -23.91 -5.71
N LEU A 123 22.10 -24.38 -4.84
CA LEU A 123 22.39 -25.46 -3.92
C LEU A 123 23.04 -26.59 -4.74
N PRO A 124 24.19 -27.14 -4.32
CA PRO A 124 24.77 -28.28 -5.01
C PRO A 124 23.75 -29.42 -4.96
N ALA A 125 23.31 -29.86 -6.13
CA ALA A 125 22.40 -30.99 -6.29
C ALA A 125 23.01 -32.19 -5.56
N ALA A 126 22.32 -32.66 -4.51
CA ALA A 126 22.67 -33.90 -3.84
C ALA A 126 22.66 -35.04 -4.88
N PRO A 127 23.70 -35.90 -4.91
CA PRO A 127 23.70 -37.05 -5.81
C PRO A 127 22.55 -37.99 -5.42
N ARG A 128 21.65 -38.24 -6.38
CA ARG A 128 20.60 -39.25 -6.25
C ARG A 128 21.26 -40.62 -6.07
N PRO A 129 20.85 -41.44 -5.09
CA PRO A 129 21.35 -42.80 -4.99
C PRO A 129 20.88 -43.64 -6.20
N PRO A 130 21.70 -44.61 -6.65
CA PRO A 130 21.40 -45.43 -7.82
C PRO A 130 20.17 -46.31 -7.59
N GLN A 131 19.39 -46.44 -8.65
CA GLN A 131 18.13 -47.15 -8.70
C GLN A 131 18.44 -48.64 -8.90
N ASP A 132 18.28 -49.43 -7.84
CA ASP A 132 18.41 -50.89 -7.91
C ASP A 132 17.07 -51.51 -8.36
N LEU A 133 17.14 -52.26 -9.45
CA LEU A 133 16.05 -53.03 -10.03
C LEU A 133 15.81 -54.31 -9.21
N ALA A 134 14.60 -54.48 -8.64
CA ALA A 134 14.00 -55.81 -8.53
C ALA A 134 12.45 -55.75 -8.38
N PRO A 135 11.70 -56.76 -8.88
CA PRO A 135 10.25 -56.71 -9.06
C PRO A 135 9.46 -57.57 -8.04
N GLY A 136 8.14 -57.31 -7.94
CA GLY A 136 7.15 -58.08 -7.14
C GLY A 136 6.79 -57.35 -5.84
N ALA A 137 5.54 -57.09 -5.47
CA ALA A 137 4.35 -57.93 -5.48
C ALA A 137 3.09 -57.04 -5.21
N PRO A 138 1.86 -57.58 -5.22
CA PRO A 138 0.65 -56.84 -5.60
C PRO A 138 -0.13 -56.20 -4.45
N LEU A 139 -1.11 -55.39 -4.89
CA LEU A 139 -2.21 -54.78 -4.15
C LEU A 139 -2.82 -55.72 -3.09
N SER A 140 -3.05 -55.21 -1.88
CA SER A 140 -4.00 -55.81 -0.96
C SER A 140 -4.71 -54.73 -0.14
N HIS A 141 -6.03 -54.71 -0.29
CA HIS A 141 -6.98 -53.94 0.49
C HIS A 141 -6.87 -54.30 1.98
N SER A 142 -6.98 -53.32 2.88
CA SER A 142 -7.77 -53.52 4.11
C SER A 142 -8.10 -52.20 4.80
N LEU A 143 -9.32 -52.15 5.28
CA LEU A 143 -10.09 -51.01 5.78
C LEU A 143 -9.84 -50.69 7.26
N CYS A 144 -10.17 -49.45 7.64
CA CYS A 144 -10.63 -48.99 8.97
C CYS A 144 -9.57 -48.97 10.10
N SER A 145 -9.50 -48.01 11.03
CA SER A 145 -10.44 -47.01 11.57
C SER A 145 -9.61 -45.94 12.29
N ALA A 146 -10.06 -44.68 12.29
CA ALA A 146 -10.28 -43.93 13.53
C ALA A 146 -10.80 -42.53 13.19
N VAL A 147 -12.11 -42.40 13.41
CA VAL A 147 -12.87 -41.21 13.74
C VAL A 147 -12.07 -40.12 14.48
N GLU A 148 -12.08 -38.91 13.95
CA GLU A 148 -12.12 -37.72 14.79
C GLU A 148 -13.04 -36.66 14.13
N PRO A 149 -14.11 -36.22 14.81
CA PRO A 149 -15.14 -35.38 14.22
C PRO A 149 -14.76 -33.90 14.19
N LEU A 150 -15.15 -33.27 13.07
CA LEU A 150 -15.30 -31.84 12.87
C LEU A 150 -16.08 -31.18 14.03
N PRO A 151 -15.70 -29.99 14.52
CA PRO A 151 -16.62 -29.19 15.30
C PRO A 151 -17.70 -28.59 14.38
N PRO A 152 -18.98 -28.62 14.78
CA PRO A 152 -20.06 -28.03 14.01
C PRO A 152 -20.03 -26.51 14.10
N THR A 153 -20.26 -25.88 12.95
CA THR A 153 -20.93 -24.59 12.87
C THR A 153 -22.39 -24.80 13.28
N LEU A 154 -22.91 -24.11 14.29
CA LEU A 154 -24.31 -23.66 14.31
C LEU A 154 -24.59 -22.70 15.47
N GLY A 155 -25.16 -21.54 15.12
CA GLY A 155 -26.22 -20.85 15.86
C GLY A 155 -25.94 -20.45 17.30
N SER A 156 -25.36 -19.27 17.50
CA SER A 156 -25.66 -18.49 18.71
C SER A 156 -26.80 -17.53 18.35
N ASP A 157 -28.03 -18.02 18.51
CA ASP A 157 -29.20 -17.16 18.64
C ASP A 157 -29.38 -16.90 20.13
N SER A 158 -29.17 -15.65 20.53
CA SER A 158 -29.42 -15.18 21.89
C SER A 158 -30.26 -13.92 21.79
N GLU A 159 -31.57 -14.12 21.60
CA GLU A 159 -32.58 -13.14 22.00
C GLU A 159 -32.66 -13.10 23.53
N SER A 160 -32.43 -11.94 24.13
CA SER A 160 -33.25 -11.37 25.22
C SER A 160 -32.75 -9.97 25.61
N GLU A 161 -33.58 -8.98 25.26
CA GLU A 161 -34.03 -7.80 26.02
C GLU A 161 -33.03 -7.01 26.91
N GLU A 162 -32.76 -5.75 26.56
CA GLU A 162 -33.29 -4.54 27.26
C GLU A 162 -32.67 -3.24 26.67
N PRO A 163 -33.46 -2.23 26.27
CA PRO A 163 -32.94 -0.98 25.73
C PRO A 163 -32.58 0.01 26.85
N LEU A 164 -31.31 0.13 27.19
CA LEU A 164 -30.84 1.25 28.01
C LEU A 164 -30.67 2.50 27.13
N ALA A 165 -31.66 3.38 27.22
CA ALA A 165 -31.65 4.72 26.66
C ALA A 165 -30.40 5.48 27.11
N ILE A 166 -29.52 5.81 26.17
CA ILE A 166 -28.44 6.77 26.40
C ILE A 166 -29.06 8.17 26.33
N PRO A 167 -29.03 8.99 27.39
CA PRO A 167 -29.51 10.36 27.30
C PRO A 167 -28.58 11.14 26.37
N VAL A 168 -29.14 11.62 25.26
CA VAL A 168 -28.54 12.67 24.43
C VAL A 168 -28.44 13.97 25.24
N PRO A 169 -27.24 14.55 25.48
CA PRO A 169 -27.18 15.96 25.79
C PRO A 169 -27.42 16.74 24.51
N SER A 170 -28.69 17.14 24.32
CA SER A 170 -29.09 18.19 23.39
C SER A 170 -28.45 19.51 23.85
N GLY A 171 -27.26 19.79 23.32
CA GLY A 171 -26.52 21.03 23.55
C GLY A 171 -27.28 22.20 22.95
N SER A 172 -27.98 22.93 23.81
CA SER A 172 -28.78 24.09 23.46
C SER A 172 -27.95 25.18 22.78
N LYS A 173 -28.44 25.64 21.63
CA LYS A 173 -28.09 26.91 20.99
C LYS A 173 -28.03 28.03 22.04
N ARG A 174 -26.82 28.51 22.35
CA ARG A 174 -26.62 29.83 22.94
C ARG A 174 -25.79 30.68 21.99
N ARG A 175 -26.54 31.31 21.07
CA ARG A 175 -26.22 32.59 20.45
C ARG A 175 -25.69 33.54 21.54
N ARG A 176 -24.40 33.84 21.54
CA ARG A 176 -23.89 35.05 22.19
C ARG A 176 -23.73 36.08 21.10
N GLN A 177 -24.40 37.21 21.30
CA GLN A 177 -24.34 38.36 20.43
C GLN A 177 -22.97 39.00 20.55
N LEU A 178 -22.39 39.36 19.40
CA LEU A 178 -21.35 40.36 19.30
C LEU A 178 -22.07 41.71 19.32
N ASP A 179 -21.76 42.54 20.32
CA ASP A 179 -21.75 43.98 20.16
C ASP A 179 -20.85 44.57 21.26
N SER A 180 -19.79 45.25 20.85
CA SER A 180 -18.97 46.10 21.70
C SER A 180 -18.48 47.23 20.79
N GLU A 181 -19.26 48.33 20.78
CA GLU A 181 -18.89 49.71 21.16
C GLU A 181 -17.35 49.96 21.23
N ASP A 182 -16.70 51.01 20.73
CA ASP A 182 -16.97 52.45 20.70
C ASP A 182 -15.72 53.11 20.04
N GLU A 183 -15.84 54.07 19.11
CA GLU A 183 -14.74 55.02 18.81
C GLU A 183 -15.31 56.26 18.09
N ASP A 184 -15.37 57.39 18.80
CA ASP A 184 -15.22 58.76 18.27
C ASP A 184 -14.26 59.54 19.18
#